data_AF-A0AAV8RWR1-F1
#
_entry.id   AF-A0AAV8RWR1-F1
#
_cell.length_a   1.000
_cell.length_b   1.000
_cell.length_c   1.000
_cell.angle_alpha   90.00
_cell.angle_beta   90.00
_cell.angle_gamma   90.00
#
_symmetry.space_group_name_H-M   'P 1'
#
loop_
_entity.id
_entity.type
_entity.pdbx_description
1 polymer ?
#
loop_
_entity_poly.entity_id
_entity_poly.type
_entity_poly.pdbx_seq_one_letter_code
_entity_poly.pdbx_strand_id
1 'polypeptide(L)'
;MAASSACLAAERKPWWLSNRKVVDKNLREARALITTQEQSNVSTAVGLLDAALARSPRLEAALELKARSLLFLLRFREVADMLKDYIPSYKGDGGGGDDGSTSSLGAGDHSLMTASSAPLTRERANLLSPGRERSDGDRCFSVSDLKRRLLAGLSRSSYREGEWRYLVLGHACCHLGMMEDAMVLLQTSRRLASAASRRESVCWSDDSFGPSAGGDGCSAAPPFSDSESASQLLAHVKLILRRRAAAVAALDAGLPAEAVRHFTKVLDTRRGLPGSFAAGCLVGRAAAYRGTGRLADAIADCNRALAVDPSSIPALRARADLLEAVGALPDCLHDLEHLKLLYDAILRDRKLPGPPWRPHHDIRYGDIPGNLHTLAARIQKLRGRIAAGEGNNVDYHTLIGVPKGCTRPELERAHLLLTLKHKPEKAVGFVDRFEFADDHRDLDAIRDQARMSASILYRMMHKGYASIMAAVMEAEAAEKQRAKVAAANAAIQAPTVKTAEKANAGRKECVLGSDKAAAVAAAAMFQSVFCRDMAVVGSMLSHRAMPVKYEAFSC
;
A
#
# COMPACT_ATOMS: atom_id res chain seq x y z
N MET A 1 -85.74 18.52 -14.31
CA MET A 1 -85.24 18.52 -12.93
C MET A 1 -84.52 17.20 -12.68
N ALA A 2 -83.22 17.29 -12.36
CA ALA A 2 -82.33 16.26 -11.81
C ALA A 2 -82.09 14.97 -12.64
N ALA A 3 -81.08 15.00 -13.52
CA ALA A 3 -80.27 13.82 -13.82
C ALA A 3 -79.13 13.77 -12.78
N SER A 4 -79.13 12.72 -11.96
CA SER A 4 -78.10 12.41 -10.97
C SER A 4 -76.80 12.00 -11.68
N SER A 5 -75.82 12.90 -11.65
CA SER A 5 -74.44 12.58 -12.00
C SER A 5 -73.84 11.69 -10.91
N ALA A 6 -73.50 10.45 -11.26
CA ALA A 6 -72.73 9.57 -10.40
C ALA A 6 -71.30 10.11 -10.28
N CYS A 7 -71.02 10.85 -9.20
CA CYS A 7 -69.66 11.10 -8.75
C CYS A 7 -69.02 9.75 -8.39
N LEU A 8 -68.25 9.18 -9.32
CA LEU A 8 -67.24 8.17 -8.99
C LEU A 8 -66.20 8.85 -8.10
N ALA A 9 -66.40 8.75 -6.79
CA ALA A 9 -65.37 8.98 -5.79
C ALA A 9 -64.27 7.94 -6.02
N ALA A 10 -63.34 8.25 -6.91
CA ALA A 10 -62.06 7.57 -6.95
C ALA A 10 -61.37 7.88 -5.62
N GLU A 11 -61.46 6.94 -4.67
CA GLU A 11 -60.71 6.95 -3.43
C GLU A 11 -59.23 7.22 -3.78
N ARG A 12 -58.79 8.47 -3.57
CA ARG A 12 -57.39 8.85 -3.74
C ARG A 12 -56.61 8.10 -2.68
N LYS A 13 -56.09 6.93 -3.07
CA LYS A 13 -55.20 6.12 -2.23
C LYS A 13 -54.16 7.06 -1.63
N PRO A 14 -53.95 7.00 -0.31
CA PRO A 14 -53.02 7.90 0.32
C PRO A 14 -51.64 7.86 -0.32
N TRP A 15 -51.02 9.03 -0.48
CA TRP A 15 -49.76 9.20 -1.20
C TRP A 15 -48.65 8.25 -0.70
N TRP A 16 -48.64 7.92 0.60
CA TRP A 16 -47.70 6.97 1.21
C TRP A 16 -47.90 5.52 0.75
N LEU A 17 -49.16 5.09 0.54
CA LEU A 17 -49.48 3.74 0.04
C LEU A 17 -49.06 3.57 -1.43
N SER A 18 -49.22 4.63 -2.23
CA SER A 18 -48.75 4.65 -3.62
C SER A 18 -47.22 4.63 -3.70
N ASN A 19 -46.53 5.40 -2.85
CA ASN A 19 -45.07 5.37 -2.79
C ASN A 19 -44.51 4.02 -2.31
N ARG A 20 -45.12 3.41 -1.30
CA ARG A 20 -44.74 2.07 -0.82
C ARG A 20 -44.85 1.02 -1.93
N LYS A 21 -45.96 1.02 -2.68
CA LYS A 21 -46.15 0.09 -3.82
C LYS A 21 -45.12 0.26 -4.92
N VAL A 22 -44.72 1.50 -5.21
CA VAL A 22 -43.68 1.79 -6.20
C VAL A 22 -42.31 1.31 -5.71
N VAL A 23 -41.98 1.58 -4.44
CA VAL A 23 -40.73 1.09 -3.81
C VAL A 23 -40.68 -0.45 -3.83
N ASP A 24 -41.76 -1.12 -3.45
CA ASP A 24 -41.85 -2.60 -3.45
C ASP A 24 -41.81 -3.20 -4.86
N LYS A 25 -42.29 -2.47 -5.87
CA LYS A 25 -42.15 -2.85 -7.29
C LYS A 25 -40.69 -2.75 -7.73
N ASN A 26 -40.07 -1.58 -7.52
CA ASN A 26 -38.67 -1.34 -7.88
C ASN A 26 -37.72 -2.35 -7.20
N LEU A 27 -37.97 -2.68 -5.92
CA LEU A 27 -37.18 -3.68 -5.20
C LEU A 27 -37.29 -5.08 -5.79
N ARG A 28 -38.48 -5.50 -6.22
CA ARG A 28 -38.68 -6.82 -6.84
C ARG A 28 -37.99 -6.89 -8.20
N GLU A 29 -38.14 -5.85 -9.01
CA GLU A 29 -37.48 -5.76 -10.33
C GLU A 29 -35.95 -5.72 -10.17
N ALA A 30 -35.43 -4.93 -9.24
CA ALA A 30 -34.00 -4.89 -8.94
C ALA A 30 -33.46 -6.26 -8.51
N ARG A 31 -34.18 -7.00 -7.64
CA ARG A 31 -33.78 -8.36 -7.23
C ARG A 31 -33.74 -9.32 -8.42
N ALA A 32 -34.74 -9.28 -9.30
CA ALA A 32 -34.79 -10.13 -10.49
C ALA A 32 -33.61 -9.85 -11.44
N LEU A 33 -33.25 -8.57 -11.61
CA LEU A 33 -32.10 -8.17 -12.43
C LEU A 33 -30.76 -8.58 -11.78
N ILE A 34 -30.63 -8.47 -10.45
CA ILE A 34 -29.42 -8.89 -9.74
C ILE A 34 -29.21 -10.41 -9.84
N THR A 35 -30.30 -11.20 -9.85
CA THR A 35 -30.18 -12.66 -9.98
C THR A 35 -29.59 -13.12 -11.30
N THR A 36 -29.62 -12.29 -12.36
CA THR A 36 -29.03 -12.66 -13.65
C THR A 36 -27.50 -12.55 -13.66
N GLN A 37 -26.90 -11.88 -12.67
CA GLN A 37 -25.44 -11.65 -12.57
C GLN A 37 -24.79 -11.02 -13.83
N GLU A 38 -25.57 -10.29 -14.64
CA GLU A 38 -25.05 -9.58 -15.81
C GLU A 38 -24.72 -8.13 -15.44
N GLN A 39 -23.56 -7.63 -15.85
CA GLN A 39 -23.09 -6.28 -15.52
C GLN A 39 -24.09 -5.17 -15.93
N SER A 40 -24.71 -5.31 -17.11
CA SER A 40 -25.75 -4.41 -17.61
C SER A 40 -26.99 -4.41 -16.71
N ASN A 41 -27.49 -5.60 -16.35
CA ASN A 41 -28.69 -5.75 -15.55
C ASN A 41 -28.48 -5.32 -14.10
N VAL A 42 -27.28 -5.57 -13.54
CA VAL A 42 -26.93 -5.06 -12.21
C VAL A 42 -26.81 -3.54 -12.21
N SER A 43 -26.30 -2.93 -13.30
CA SER A 43 -26.27 -1.47 -13.46
C SER A 43 -27.68 -0.86 -13.55
N THR A 44 -28.59 -1.46 -14.32
CA THR A 44 -29.99 -1.00 -14.36
C THR A 44 -30.70 -1.20 -13.02
N ALA A 45 -30.39 -2.29 -12.29
CA ALA A 45 -30.89 -2.51 -10.94
C ALA A 45 -30.46 -1.40 -9.96
N VAL A 46 -29.22 -0.89 -10.07
CA VAL A 46 -28.76 0.26 -9.26
C VAL A 46 -29.63 1.49 -9.51
N GLY A 47 -29.98 1.79 -10.76
CA GLY A 47 -30.88 2.90 -11.08
C GLY A 47 -32.30 2.75 -10.49
N LEU A 48 -32.84 1.53 -10.49
CA LEU A 48 -34.12 1.22 -9.83
C LEU A 48 -34.04 1.37 -8.31
N LEU A 49 -32.91 0.99 -7.71
CA LEU A 49 -32.65 1.14 -6.28
C LEU A 49 -32.49 2.61 -5.89
N ASP A 50 -31.85 3.43 -6.73
CA ASP A 50 -31.78 4.88 -6.53
C ASP A 50 -33.16 5.53 -6.56
N ALA A 51 -34.01 5.13 -7.51
CA ALA A 51 -35.40 5.60 -7.57
C ALA A 51 -36.22 5.17 -6.34
N ALA A 52 -35.92 4.00 -5.76
CA ALA A 52 -36.55 3.54 -4.52
C ALA A 52 -36.05 4.32 -3.29
N LEU A 53 -34.74 4.53 -3.18
CA LEU A 53 -34.09 5.27 -2.07
C LEU A 53 -34.44 6.76 -2.08
N ALA A 54 -34.66 7.36 -3.25
CA ALA A 54 -35.15 8.73 -3.36
C ALA A 54 -36.54 8.94 -2.69
N ARG A 55 -37.34 7.88 -2.62
CA ARG A 55 -38.66 7.89 -1.95
C ARG A 55 -38.60 7.43 -0.50
N SER A 56 -37.69 6.50 -0.19
CA SER A 56 -37.49 5.93 1.14
C SER A 56 -36.00 5.78 1.45
N PRO A 57 -35.35 6.84 1.99
CA PRO A 57 -33.89 6.87 2.15
C PRO A 57 -33.37 5.93 3.25
N ARG A 58 -34.22 5.55 4.21
CA ARG A 58 -33.86 4.68 5.34
C ARG A 58 -34.19 3.21 5.10
N LEU A 59 -34.41 2.81 3.85
CA LEU A 59 -34.81 1.45 3.51
C LEU A 59 -33.58 0.52 3.46
N GLU A 60 -33.35 -0.18 4.57
CA GLU A 60 -32.21 -1.09 4.78
C GLU A 60 -32.01 -2.10 3.65
N ALA A 61 -33.07 -2.78 3.22
CA ALA A 61 -32.98 -3.78 2.17
C ALA A 61 -32.56 -3.19 0.81
N ALA A 62 -32.95 -1.94 0.51
CA ALA A 62 -32.56 -1.26 -0.71
C ALA A 62 -31.10 -0.78 -0.63
N LEU A 63 -30.67 -0.28 0.53
CA LEU A 63 -29.28 0.11 0.78
C LEU A 63 -28.33 -1.10 0.66
N GLU A 64 -28.68 -2.23 1.28
CA GLU A 64 -27.88 -3.46 1.24
C GLU A 64 -27.75 -3.99 -0.19
N LEU A 65 -28.87 -4.07 -0.93
CA LEU A 65 -28.85 -4.49 -2.34
C LEU A 65 -28.01 -3.54 -3.18
N LYS A 66 -28.17 -2.22 -3.00
CA LYS A 66 -27.38 -1.23 -3.74
C LYS A 66 -25.90 -1.38 -3.45
N ALA A 67 -25.50 -1.55 -2.18
CA ALA A 67 -24.11 -1.72 -1.78
C ALA A 67 -23.47 -2.96 -2.43
N ARG A 68 -24.18 -4.10 -2.40
CA ARG A 68 -23.71 -5.35 -3.02
C ARG A 68 -23.64 -5.24 -4.54
N SER A 69 -24.64 -4.62 -5.17
CA SER A 69 -24.61 -4.36 -6.62
C SER A 69 -23.44 -3.47 -7.00
N LEU A 70 -23.16 -2.40 -6.26
CA LEU A 70 -22.01 -1.53 -6.52
C LEU A 70 -20.67 -2.25 -6.34
N LEU A 71 -20.54 -3.12 -5.34
CA LEU A 71 -19.37 -3.99 -5.19
C LEU A 71 -19.19 -4.93 -6.39
N PHE A 72 -20.28 -5.55 -6.85
CA PHE A 72 -20.24 -6.41 -8.04
C PHE A 72 -19.82 -5.62 -9.29
N LEU A 73 -20.28 -4.37 -9.40
CA LEU A 73 -19.91 -3.47 -10.49
C LEU A 73 -18.49 -2.87 -10.35
N LEU A 74 -17.75 -3.19 -9.29
CA LEU A 74 -16.44 -2.62 -8.95
C LEU A 74 -16.46 -1.10 -8.69
N ARG A 75 -17.63 -0.52 -8.41
CA ARG A 75 -17.83 0.91 -8.11
C ARG A 75 -17.58 1.18 -6.63
N PHE A 76 -16.35 0.93 -6.19
CA PHE A 76 -15.98 0.94 -4.77
C PHE A 76 -16.10 2.33 -4.14
N ARG A 77 -15.82 3.38 -4.93
CA ARG A 77 -15.90 4.77 -4.45
C ARG A 77 -17.31 5.13 -3.99
N GLU A 78 -18.33 4.69 -4.73
CA GLU A 78 -19.72 4.98 -4.41
C GLU A 78 -20.21 4.21 -3.17
N VAL A 79 -19.69 3.01 -2.95
CA VAL A 79 -19.91 2.26 -1.70
C VAL A 79 -19.35 3.05 -0.52
N ALA A 80 -18.12 3.56 -0.65
CA ALA A 80 -17.49 4.38 0.38
C ALA A 80 -18.23 5.70 0.62
N ASP A 81 -18.69 6.38 -0.44
CA ASP A 81 -19.48 7.60 -0.32
C ASP A 81 -20.83 7.35 0.39
N MET A 82 -21.49 6.23 0.09
CA MET A 82 -22.76 5.84 0.71
C MET A 82 -22.61 5.46 2.19
N LEU A 83 -21.48 4.87 2.57
CA LEU A 83 -21.22 4.35 3.93
C LEU A 83 -20.11 5.09 4.66
N LYS A 84 -19.77 6.32 4.24
CA LYS A 84 -18.61 7.08 4.73
C LYS A 84 -18.58 7.24 6.25
N ASP A 85 -19.75 7.36 6.88
CA ASP A 85 -19.89 7.52 8.33
C ASP A 85 -19.43 6.27 9.10
N TYR A 86 -19.24 5.12 8.45
CA TYR A 86 -18.72 3.91 9.08
C TYR A 86 -17.20 3.76 8.92
N ILE A 87 -16.55 4.62 8.14
CA ILE A 87 -15.10 4.60 7.93
C ILE A 87 -14.41 5.08 9.23
N PRO A 88 -13.56 4.25 9.86
CA PRO A 88 -12.91 4.59 11.13
C PRO A 88 -12.08 5.87 11.06
N SER A 89 -11.26 6.03 10.03
CA SER A 89 -10.43 7.22 9.81
C SER A 89 -11.22 8.51 9.57
N TYR A 90 -12.40 8.43 8.91
CA TYR A 90 -13.23 9.60 8.59
C TYR A 90 -13.92 10.19 9.82
N LYS A 91 -14.28 9.35 10.80
CA LYS A 91 -14.93 9.79 12.04
C LYS A 91 -14.03 10.60 12.98
N GLY A 92 -12.71 10.61 12.76
CA GLY A 92 -11.73 11.17 13.69
C GLY A 92 -11.60 12.70 13.74
N ASP A 93 -12.17 13.44 12.77
CA ASP A 93 -11.83 14.86 12.57
C ASP A 93 -13.01 15.85 12.77
N GLY A 94 -14.18 15.37 13.20
CA GLY A 94 -15.38 16.19 13.40
C GLY A 94 -15.80 16.27 14.87
N GLY A 95 -15.40 17.33 15.58
CA GLY A 95 -15.80 17.56 16.97
C GLY A 95 -17.28 17.94 17.14
N GLY A 96 -17.85 17.53 18.29
CA GLY A 96 -18.92 18.24 19.01
C GLY A 96 -20.36 17.82 18.73
N GLY A 97 -20.90 16.92 19.56
CA GLY A 97 -22.35 16.66 19.65
C GLY A 97 -22.64 15.40 20.47
N ASP A 98 -22.83 15.58 21.77
CA ASP A 98 -23.26 14.56 22.73
C ASP A 98 -24.51 13.80 22.25
N ASP A 99 -24.45 12.46 22.32
CA ASP A 99 -25.37 11.67 23.14
C ASP A 99 -24.95 10.17 23.18
N GLY A 100 -24.57 9.69 24.36
CA GLY A 100 -25.00 8.36 24.84
C GLY A 100 -24.06 7.15 24.77
N SER A 101 -22.91 7.22 25.45
CA SER A 101 -22.29 6.13 26.26
C SER A 101 -21.89 4.79 25.62
N THR A 102 -20.57 4.59 25.47
CA THR A 102 -19.78 3.78 26.45
C THR A 102 -18.26 4.00 26.28
N SER A 103 -17.71 4.82 27.18
CA SER A 103 -16.36 4.85 27.80
C SER A 103 -15.13 4.38 26.99
N SER A 104 -14.39 5.39 26.49
CA SER A 104 -12.97 5.70 26.77
C SER A 104 -11.96 4.58 27.05
N LEU A 105 -10.98 4.46 26.14
CA LEU A 105 -9.56 4.46 26.50
C LEU A 105 -8.85 5.36 25.48
N GLY A 106 -8.35 6.50 25.95
CA GLY A 106 -7.54 7.41 25.15
C GLY A 106 -6.11 6.90 25.04
N ALA A 107 -5.49 7.13 23.89
CA ALA A 107 -4.04 7.14 23.73
C ALA A 107 -3.71 8.22 22.71
N GLY A 108 -3.33 9.39 23.21
CA GLY A 108 -2.48 10.32 22.48
C GLY A 108 -1.03 9.87 22.62
N ASP A 109 -0.30 10.03 21.52
CA ASP A 109 1.14 10.21 21.39
C ASP A 109 2.17 9.11 21.70
N HIS A 110 3.09 9.03 20.72
CA HIS A 110 4.50 8.64 20.72
C HIS A 110 4.94 7.15 20.73
N SER A 111 5.64 6.80 19.64
CA SER A 111 7.05 6.40 19.57
C SER A 111 7.62 5.42 20.63
N LEU A 112 8.13 4.29 20.10
CA LEU A 112 9.26 3.45 20.55
C LEU A 112 9.21 2.62 21.85
N MET A 113 9.37 1.30 21.64
CA MET A 113 10.18 0.30 22.38
C MET A 113 9.90 0.05 23.87
N THR A 114 9.49 -1.18 24.21
CA THR A 114 10.36 -2.28 24.74
C THR A 114 9.47 -3.35 25.40
N ALA A 115 9.78 -4.62 25.14
CA ALA A 115 9.12 -5.78 25.73
C ALA A 115 9.47 -5.98 27.22
N SER A 116 8.49 -6.41 28.02
CA SER A 116 8.69 -7.28 29.18
C SER A 116 7.35 -7.79 29.74
N SER A 117 7.41 -8.96 30.37
CA SER A 117 6.39 -9.97 30.66
C SER A 117 5.62 -9.80 31.97
N ALA A 118 4.29 -10.05 31.89
CA ALA A 118 3.37 -10.65 32.89
C ALA A 118 3.16 -9.94 34.26
N PRO A 119 2.14 -10.29 35.10
CA PRO A 119 0.99 -11.19 34.90
C PRO A 119 -0.41 -10.57 35.18
N LEU A 120 -1.45 -11.26 34.70
CA LEU A 120 -2.86 -10.97 34.96
C LEU A 120 -3.27 -11.46 36.36
N THR A 121 -3.89 -10.57 37.14
CA THR A 121 -4.52 -10.91 38.42
C THR A 121 -5.90 -11.54 38.21
N ARG A 122 -6.14 -12.54 39.05
CA ARG A 122 -7.21 -13.53 39.04
C ARG A 122 -8.26 -13.08 40.05
N GLU A 123 -9.45 -12.68 39.60
CA GLU A 123 -10.57 -12.47 40.53
C GLU A 123 -11.43 -13.73 40.67
N ARG A 124 -11.62 -14.06 41.95
CA ARG A 124 -12.13 -15.28 42.53
C ARG A 124 -13.57 -15.60 42.12
N ALA A 125 -13.78 -16.89 41.87
CA ALA A 125 -15.05 -17.56 42.06
C ALA A 125 -15.45 -17.54 43.54
N ASN A 126 -16.70 -17.17 43.83
CA ASN A 126 -17.37 -17.51 45.09
C ASN A 126 -18.46 -18.54 44.79
N LEU A 127 -18.33 -19.69 45.46
CA LEU A 127 -19.24 -20.84 45.47
C LEU A 127 -20.44 -20.56 46.39
N LEU A 128 -21.63 -21.04 45.96
CA LEU A 128 -22.69 -21.75 46.71
C LEU A 128 -23.12 -21.18 48.08
N SER A 129 -24.39 -20.89 48.41
CA SER A 129 -25.60 -21.76 48.51
C SER A 129 -26.66 -21.03 49.41
N PRO A 130 -27.85 -21.56 49.79
CA PRO A 130 -28.51 -22.85 49.47
C PRO A 130 -30.03 -22.76 49.10
N GLY A 131 -30.56 -23.87 48.57
CA GLY A 131 -31.83 -24.43 49.05
C GLY A 131 -33.15 -23.93 48.45
N ARG A 132 -33.62 -24.56 47.37
CA ARG A 132 -35.00 -25.03 47.32
C ARG A 132 -35.18 -26.23 46.40
N GLU A 133 -35.89 -27.20 46.93
CA GLU A 133 -36.15 -28.53 46.40
C GLU A 133 -36.86 -28.48 45.04
N ARG A 134 -36.54 -29.49 44.22
CA ARG A 134 -37.27 -29.84 43.01
C ARG A 134 -38.70 -30.27 43.39
N SER A 135 -39.69 -29.64 42.77
CA SER A 135 -40.95 -30.30 42.46
C SER A 135 -41.08 -30.35 40.95
N ASP A 136 -41.16 -31.57 40.44
CA ASP A 136 -41.72 -31.89 39.13
C ASP A 136 -43.20 -31.45 39.13
N GLY A 137 -43.68 -30.86 38.04
CA GLY A 137 -45.04 -30.35 37.96
C GLY A 137 -45.26 -29.27 36.90
N ASP A 138 -45.61 -29.73 35.70
CA ASP A 138 -46.43 -29.09 34.69
C ASP A 138 -46.10 -27.70 34.13
N ARG A 139 -46.07 -27.70 32.79
CA ARG A 139 -45.84 -26.57 31.89
C ARG A 139 -46.84 -25.44 32.14
N CYS A 140 -46.32 -24.23 32.28
CA CYS A 140 -47.00 -23.02 31.83
C CYS A 140 -45.97 -22.12 31.16
N PHE A 141 -46.04 -21.99 29.83
CA PHE A 141 -45.33 -20.95 29.09
C PHE A 141 -45.72 -19.60 29.71
N SER A 142 -44.80 -18.98 30.45
CA SER A 142 -45.04 -17.63 30.93
C SER A 142 -45.23 -16.74 29.72
N VAL A 143 -46.31 -15.95 29.68
CA VAL A 143 -46.51 -14.90 28.67
C VAL A 143 -45.27 -13.99 28.61
N SER A 144 -44.55 -13.86 29.72
CA SER A 144 -43.24 -13.21 29.84
C SER A 144 -42.17 -13.85 28.96
N ASP A 145 -42.08 -15.17 28.86
CA ASP A 145 -41.09 -15.89 28.05
C ASP A 145 -41.46 -15.93 26.58
N LEU A 146 -42.76 -16.02 26.26
CA LEU A 146 -43.24 -15.84 24.89
C LEU A 146 -43.01 -14.39 24.43
N LYS A 147 -43.27 -13.40 25.28
CA LYS A 147 -42.99 -11.98 25.04
C LYS A 147 -41.48 -11.74 24.94
N ARG A 148 -40.65 -12.39 25.76
CA ARG A 148 -39.18 -12.32 25.68
C ARG A 148 -38.67 -12.96 24.39
N ARG A 149 -39.24 -14.08 23.94
CA ARG A 149 -38.91 -14.74 22.66
C ARG A 149 -39.40 -13.96 21.44
N LEU A 150 -40.59 -13.35 21.50
CA LEU A 150 -41.12 -12.45 20.47
C LEU A 150 -40.34 -11.14 20.39
N LEU A 151 -40.02 -10.52 21.52
CA LEU A 151 -39.17 -9.33 21.59
C LEU A 151 -37.74 -9.65 21.17
N ALA A 152 -37.20 -10.83 21.52
CA ALA A 152 -35.95 -11.32 20.97
C ALA A 152 -36.06 -11.52 19.45
N GLY A 153 -37.16 -12.06 18.94
CA GLY A 153 -37.46 -12.20 17.51
C GLY A 153 -37.56 -10.88 16.74
N LEU A 154 -38.13 -9.84 17.36
CA LEU A 154 -38.20 -8.48 16.80
C LEU A 154 -36.83 -7.77 16.90
N SER A 155 -36.07 -8.00 17.97
CA SER A 155 -34.69 -7.52 18.10
C SER A 155 -33.73 -8.21 17.10
N ARG A 156 -34.01 -9.47 16.70
CA ARG A 156 -33.24 -10.19 15.66
C ARG A 156 -33.28 -9.48 14.30
N SER A 157 -34.37 -8.76 14.00
CA SER A 157 -34.44 -7.89 12.81
C SER A 157 -33.47 -6.72 12.93
N SER A 158 -33.46 -6.03 14.08
CA SER A 158 -32.68 -4.81 14.25
C SER A 158 -31.16 -5.04 14.40
N TYR A 159 -30.73 -6.20 14.89
CA TYR A 159 -29.30 -6.51 14.97
C TYR A 159 -28.65 -6.93 13.64
N ARG A 160 -29.43 -7.43 12.66
CA ARG A 160 -28.93 -7.63 11.29
C ARG A 160 -28.77 -6.32 10.51
N GLU A 161 -29.37 -5.21 10.97
CA GLU A 161 -29.42 -3.89 10.32
C GLU A 161 -28.06 -3.14 10.32
N GLY A 162 -26.94 -3.84 10.17
CA GLY A 162 -25.64 -3.16 10.09
C GLY A 162 -24.44 -4.06 9.83
N GLU A 163 -24.55 -5.37 10.03
CA GLU A 163 -23.43 -6.31 9.84
C GLU A 163 -22.91 -6.28 8.40
N TRP A 164 -23.82 -6.21 7.43
CA TRP A 164 -23.50 -6.15 6.01
C TRP A 164 -22.71 -4.89 5.65
N ARG A 165 -22.91 -3.77 6.34
CA ARG A 165 -22.22 -2.49 6.07
C ARG A 165 -20.73 -2.64 6.28
N TYR A 166 -20.33 -3.23 7.41
CA TYR A 166 -18.91 -3.45 7.74
C TYR A 166 -18.25 -4.42 6.76
N LEU A 167 -18.98 -5.45 6.33
CA LEU A 167 -18.49 -6.41 5.36
C LEU A 167 -18.28 -5.75 3.98
N VAL A 168 -19.32 -5.11 3.46
CA VAL A 168 -19.34 -4.49 2.13
C VAL A 168 -18.36 -3.33 2.06
N LEU A 169 -18.38 -2.44 3.07
CA LEU A 169 -17.44 -1.34 3.16
C LEU A 169 -16.00 -1.84 3.36
N GLY A 170 -15.79 -2.90 4.17
CA GLY A 170 -14.47 -3.51 4.33
C GLY A 170 -13.89 -4.01 3.00
N HIS A 171 -14.71 -4.64 2.15
CA HIS A 171 -14.31 -5.01 0.80
C HIS A 171 -13.99 -3.79 -0.07
N ALA A 172 -14.85 -2.76 -0.08
CA ALA A 172 -14.60 -1.54 -0.85
C ALA A 172 -13.32 -0.83 -0.40
N CYS A 173 -13.12 -0.67 0.92
CA CYS A 173 -11.93 -0.06 1.50
C CYS A 173 -10.64 -0.82 1.13
N CYS A 174 -10.69 -2.16 1.04
CA CYS A 174 -9.56 -2.95 0.54
C CYS A 174 -9.16 -2.48 -0.85
N HIS A 175 -10.10 -2.44 -1.81
CA HIS A 175 -9.81 -2.07 -3.20
C HIS A 175 -9.43 -0.58 -3.35
N LEU A 176 -9.99 0.30 -2.53
CA LEU A 176 -9.61 1.73 -2.51
C LEU A 176 -8.21 1.99 -1.92
N GLY A 177 -7.58 0.96 -1.34
CA GLY A 177 -6.26 1.01 -0.71
C GLY A 177 -6.25 1.55 0.72
N MET A 178 -7.43 1.71 1.34
CA MET A 178 -7.60 2.02 2.76
C MET A 178 -7.45 0.74 3.60
N MET A 179 -6.26 0.15 3.51
CA MET A 179 -6.00 -1.21 3.99
C MET A 179 -6.17 -1.34 5.51
N GLU A 180 -5.86 -0.29 6.27
CA GLU A 180 -6.02 -0.22 7.73
C GLU A 180 -7.51 -0.19 8.13
N ASP A 181 -8.28 0.73 7.54
CA ASP A 181 -9.73 0.80 7.74
C ASP A 181 -10.42 -0.51 7.33
N ALA A 182 -10.01 -1.07 6.20
CA ALA A 182 -10.52 -2.33 5.70
C ALA A 182 -10.27 -3.49 6.68
N MET A 183 -9.09 -3.56 7.30
CA MET A 183 -8.79 -4.54 8.33
C MET A 183 -9.75 -4.42 9.51
N VAL A 184 -9.98 -3.19 9.98
CA VAL A 184 -10.87 -2.93 11.12
C VAL A 184 -12.30 -3.34 10.77
N LEU A 185 -12.82 -2.91 9.62
CA LEU A 185 -14.18 -3.21 9.15
C LEU A 185 -14.42 -4.71 8.90
N LEU A 186 -13.48 -5.41 8.28
CA LEU A 186 -13.58 -6.86 8.07
C LEU A 186 -13.44 -7.64 9.39
N GLN A 187 -12.68 -7.10 10.36
CA GLN A 187 -12.60 -7.69 11.69
C GLN A 187 -13.87 -7.47 12.51
N THR A 188 -14.50 -6.30 12.40
CA THR A 188 -15.80 -6.03 13.06
C THR A 188 -16.90 -6.87 12.45
N SER A 189 -16.98 -6.97 11.11
CA SER A 189 -17.97 -7.81 10.43
C SER A 189 -17.87 -9.28 10.87
N ARG A 190 -16.66 -9.83 10.95
CA ARG A 190 -16.42 -11.21 11.43
C ARG A 190 -16.87 -11.41 12.88
N ARG A 191 -16.61 -10.43 13.75
CA ARG A 191 -17.04 -10.47 15.16
C ARG A 191 -18.56 -10.44 15.29
N LEU A 192 -19.23 -9.59 14.50
CA LEU A 192 -20.68 -9.48 14.47
C LEU A 192 -21.32 -10.76 13.94
N ALA A 193 -20.84 -11.28 12.80
CA ALA A 193 -21.30 -12.56 12.25
C ALA A 193 -21.14 -13.71 13.26
N SER A 194 -20.00 -13.79 13.96
CA SER A 194 -19.78 -14.80 15.01
C SER A 194 -20.71 -14.63 16.22
N ALA A 195 -21.10 -13.39 16.54
CA ALA A 195 -22.09 -13.13 17.58
C ALA A 195 -23.51 -13.51 17.12
N ALA A 196 -23.86 -13.22 15.88
CA ALA A 196 -25.13 -13.63 15.26
C ALA A 196 -25.27 -15.15 15.23
N SER A 197 -24.26 -15.89 14.75
CA SER A 197 -24.28 -17.36 14.73
C SER A 197 -24.41 -17.97 16.13
N ARG A 198 -23.76 -17.39 17.15
CA ARG A 198 -23.92 -17.84 18.54
C ARG A 198 -25.33 -17.60 19.06
N ARG A 199 -25.92 -16.44 18.77
CA ARG A 199 -27.31 -16.14 19.15
C ARG A 199 -28.29 -17.06 18.45
N GLU A 200 -28.05 -17.33 17.17
CA GLU A 200 -28.84 -18.28 16.41
C GLU A 200 -28.75 -19.67 17.03
N SER A 201 -27.54 -20.18 17.29
CA SER A 201 -27.34 -21.48 17.95
C SER A 201 -27.98 -21.59 19.35
N VAL A 202 -27.91 -20.55 20.18
CA VAL A 202 -28.53 -20.54 21.52
C VAL A 202 -30.06 -20.48 21.48
N CYS A 203 -30.65 -20.00 20.38
CA CYS A 203 -32.09 -19.98 20.19
C CYS A 203 -32.68 -21.30 19.66
N TRP A 204 -31.85 -22.31 19.38
CA TRP A 204 -32.31 -23.63 18.96
C TRP A 204 -32.47 -24.48 20.22
N SER A 205 -33.64 -25.09 20.39
CA SER A 205 -33.84 -26.11 21.42
C SER A 205 -33.09 -27.39 21.02
N ASP A 206 -32.47 -28.08 21.99
CA ASP A 206 -31.75 -29.35 21.79
C ASP A 206 -32.62 -30.44 21.13
N ASP A 207 -33.95 -30.32 21.18
CA ASP A 207 -34.91 -31.26 20.59
C ASP A 207 -35.26 -30.97 19.12
N SER A 208 -34.65 -29.97 18.47
CA SER A 208 -34.86 -29.66 17.05
C SER A 208 -33.89 -30.42 16.12
N PHE A 209 -33.71 -31.72 16.36
CA PHE A 209 -33.15 -32.63 15.36
C PHE A 209 -34.27 -33.14 14.45
N GLY A 210 -34.71 -32.31 13.51
CA GLY A 210 -35.43 -32.80 12.33
C GLY A 210 -34.43 -33.43 11.36
N PRO A 211 -34.72 -34.60 10.75
CA PRO A 211 -33.83 -35.16 9.74
C PRO A 211 -33.93 -34.31 8.49
N SER A 212 -33.02 -33.34 8.31
CA SER A 212 -32.76 -32.77 6.98
C SER A 212 -31.85 -33.73 6.21
N ALA A 213 -32.37 -34.92 5.93
CA ALA A 213 -31.81 -35.87 5.00
C ALA A 213 -32.97 -36.59 4.31
N GLY A 214 -33.29 -36.16 3.09
CA GLY A 214 -34.21 -36.85 2.18
C GLY A 214 -35.43 -36.02 1.76
N GLY A 215 -35.40 -35.50 0.54
CA GLY A 215 -36.57 -34.90 -0.10
C GLY A 215 -36.25 -33.80 -1.12
N ASP A 216 -35.65 -34.21 -2.23
CA ASP A 216 -35.56 -33.58 -3.56
C ASP A 216 -35.78 -32.07 -3.75
N GLY A 217 -34.75 -31.45 -4.34
CA GLY A 217 -34.86 -30.19 -5.06
C GLY A 217 -33.58 -29.36 -4.97
N CYS A 218 -32.57 -29.71 -5.78
CA CYS A 218 -31.38 -28.91 -6.11
C CYS A 218 -31.21 -27.58 -5.34
N SER A 219 -30.75 -27.65 -4.09
CA SER A 219 -30.00 -26.55 -3.50
C SER A 219 -28.54 -26.88 -3.74
N ALA A 220 -28.02 -26.41 -4.87
CA ALA A 220 -26.59 -26.16 -4.96
C ALA A 220 -26.22 -25.43 -3.66
N ALA A 221 -25.31 -26.00 -2.87
CA ALA A 221 -24.72 -25.31 -1.75
C ALA A 221 -24.38 -23.88 -2.23
N PRO A 222 -24.78 -22.82 -1.51
CA PRO A 222 -24.50 -21.47 -1.96
C PRO A 222 -23.00 -21.38 -2.25
N PRO A 223 -22.61 -20.88 -3.43
CA PRO A 223 -21.22 -20.87 -3.85
C PRO A 223 -20.44 -20.09 -2.79
N PHE A 224 -19.42 -20.70 -2.18
CA PHE A 224 -18.47 -20.11 -1.22
C PHE A 224 -19.02 -18.91 -0.42
N SER A 225 -19.53 -19.16 0.79
CA SER A 225 -20.13 -18.12 1.64
C SER A 225 -19.30 -16.82 1.68
N ASP A 226 -19.96 -15.66 1.55
CA ASP A 226 -19.35 -14.32 1.68
C ASP A 226 -18.46 -14.17 2.94
N SER A 227 -18.70 -15.00 3.96
CA SER A 227 -17.92 -15.07 5.19
C SER A 227 -16.53 -15.69 5.01
N GLU A 228 -16.40 -16.70 4.16
CA GLU A 228 -15.12 -17.38 3.89
C GLU A 228 -14.21 -16.51 3.02
N SER A 229 -14.77 -15.88 1.98
CA SER A 229 -14.04 -14.93 1.12
C SER A 229 -13.57 -13.71 1.91
N ALA A 230 -14.40 -13.17 2.82
CA ALA A 230 -14.03 -12.08 3.70
C ALA A 230 -12.96 -12.46 4.74
N SER A 231 -12.99 -13.70 5.22
CA SER A 231 -11.97 -14.22 6.15
C SER A 231 -10.60 -14.36 5.46
N GLN A 232 -10.58 -14.85 4.22
CA GLN A 232 -9.37 -14.90 3.40
C GLN A 232 -8.85 -13.49 3.07
N LEU A 233 -9.74 -12.56 2.72
CA LEU A 233 -9.39 -11.16 2.50
C LEU A 233 -8.80 -10.51 3.76
N LEU A 234 -9.42 -10.68 4.92
CA LEU A 234 -8.93 -10.17 6.19
C LEU A 234 -7.53 -10.73 6.53
N ALA A 235 -7.30 -12.03 6.31
CA ALA A 235 -5.98 -12.64 6.54
C ALA A 235 -4.91 -12.04 5.63
N HIS A 236 -5.26 -11.82 4.35
CA HIS A 236 -4.38 -11.20 3.37
C HIS A 236 -4.02 -9.75 3.72
N VAL A 237 -5.04 -8.93 4.03
CA VAL A 237 -4.89 -7.54 4.49
C VAL A 237 -3.96 -7.46 5.70
N LYS A 238 -4.17 -8.32 6.70
CA LYS A 238 -3.31 -8.41 7.90
C LYS A 238 -1.87 -8.73 7.55
N LEU A 239 -1.63 -9.65 6.63
CA LEU A 239 -0.28 -10.02 6.20
C LEU A 239 0.43 -8.82 5.55
N ILE A 240 -0.24 -8.11 4.66
CA ILE A 240 0.30 -6.93 3.98
C ILE A 240 0.62 -5.83 4.99
N LEU A 241 -0.33 -5.50 5.88
CA LEU A 241 -0.13 -4.46 6.90
C LEU A 241 1.01 -4.79 7.84
N ARG A 242 1.11 -6.04 8.31
CA ARG A 242 2.24 -6.48 9.17
C ARG A 242 3.58 -6.33 8.46
N ARG A 243 3.66 -6.66 7.17
CA ARG A 243 4.89 -6.49 6.39
C ARG A 243 5.24 -5.02 6.16
N ARG A 244 4.25 -4.18 5.88
CA ARG A 244 4.42 -2.72 5.76
C ARG A 244 4.91 -2.13 7.09
N ALA A 245 4.28 -2.49 8.21
CA ALA A 245 4.70 -2.04 9.54
C ALA A 245 6.14 -2.46 9.87
N ALA A 246 6.53 -3.71 9.55
CA ALA A 246 7.92 -4.16 9.69
C ALA A 246 8.89 -3.37 8.79
N ALA A 247 8.47 -2.98 7.58
CA ALA A 247 9.28 -2.16 6.69
C ALA A 247 9.51 -0.75 7.23
N VAL A 248 8.45 -0.12 7.78
CA VAL A 248 8.53 1.21 8.41
C VAL A 248 9.38 1.15 9.68
N ALA A 249 9.16 0.16 10.54
CA ALA A 249 9.99 -0.03 11.74
C ALA A 249 11.47 -0.23 11.40
N ALA A 250 11.79 -0.94 10.31
CA ALA A 250 13.16 -1.09 9.84
C ALA A 250 13.77 0.24 9.31
N LEU A 251 12.96 1.11 8.70
CA LEU A 251 13.41 2.46 8.34
C LEU A 251 13.72 3.30 9.58
N ASP A 252 12.82 3.29 10.56
CA ASP A 252 12.97 4.05 11.81
C ASP A 252 14.17 3.55 12.63
N ALA A 253 14.47 2.26 12.56
CA ALA A 253 15.65 1.64 13.17
C ALA A 253 16.96 1.88 12.39
N GLY A 254 16.92 2.58 11.25
CA GLY A 254 18.12 2.84 10.44
C GLY A 254 18.65 1.61 9.70
N LEU A 255 17.80 0.61 9.41
CA LEU A 255 18.13 -0.62 8.68
C LEU A 255 17.54 -0.62 7.26
N PRO A 256 18.07 0.21 6.34
CA PRO A 256 17.44 0.43 5.03
C PRO A 256 17.41 -0.81 4.13
N ALA A 257 18.39 -1.71 4.24
CA ALA A 257 18.41 -2.95 3.46
C ALA A 257 17.25 -3.91 3.84
N GLU A 258 16.90 -3.98 5.11
CA GLU A 258 15.77 -4.79 5.58
C GLU A 258 14.44 -4.16 5.15
N ALA A 259 14.32 -2.84 5.27
CA ALA A 259 13.16 -2.10 4.78
C ALA A 259 12.91 -2.35 3.29
N VAL A 260 13.94 -2.28 2.43
CA VAL A 260 13.85 -2.61 1.00
C VAL A 260 13.28 -4.01 0.79
N ARG A 261 13.75 -5.00 1.57
CA ARG A 261 13.28 -6.39 1.47
C ARG A 261 11.80 -6.51 1.85
N HIS A 262 11.37 -5.86 2.92
CA HIS A 262 9.97 -5.90 3.36
C HIS A 262 9.03 -5.18 2.38
N PHE A 263 9.37 -4.00 1.89
CA PHE A 263 8.57 -3.30 0.88
C PHE A 263 8.50 -4.06 -0.44
N THR A 264 9.61 -4.65 -0.89
CA THR A 264 9.61 -5.46 -2.12
C THR A 264 8.67 -6.66 -2.00
N LYS A 265 8.68 -7.33 -0.85
CA LYS A 265 7.73 -8.42 -0.55
C LYS A 265 6.26 -7.99 -0.47
N VAL A 266 5.97 -6.71 -0.24
CA VAL A 266 4.61 -6.16 -0.30
C VAL A 266 4.23 -5.84 -1.74
N LEU A 267 5.16 -5.28 -2.53
CA LEU A 267 4.92 -4.89 -3.92
C LEU A 267 4.90 -6.08 -4.90
N ASP A 268 5.51 -7.21 -4.53
CA ASP A 268 5.52 -8.45 -5.31
C ASP A 268 4.39 -9.42 -4.90
N THR A 269 3.33 -8.95 -4.25
CA THR A 269 2.18 -9.79 -3.92
C THR A 269 1.50 -10.30 -5.18
N ARG A 270 1.21 -11.61 -5.24
CA ARG A 270 0.51 -12.24 -6.37
C ARG A 270 -0.97 -11.85 -6.47
N ARG A 271 -1.55 -11.46 -5.34
CA ARG A 271 -2.90 -10.89 -5.28
C ARG A 271 -2.75 -9.40 -5.56
N GLY A 272 -3.61 -8.87 -6.42
CA GLY A 272 -3.57 -7.47 -6.84
C GLY A 272 -3.49 -6.52 -5.65
N LEU A 273 -2.63 -5.51 -5.77
CA LEU A 273 -2.43 -4.52 -4.71
C LEU A 273 -3.05 -3.19 -5.14
N PRO A 274 -3.95 -2.58 -4.35
CA PRO A 274 -4.51 -1.28 -4.67
C PRO A 274 -3.43 -0.24 -4.98
N GLY A 275 -3.56 0.46 -6.11
CA GLY A 275 -2.56 1.41 -6.59
C GLY A 275 -2.23 2.50 -5.57
N SER A 276 -3.25 3.06 -4.90
CA SER A 276 -3.08 4.08 -3.85
C SER A 276 -2.22 3.57 -2.68
N PHE A 277 -2.44 2.34 -2.23
CA PHE A 277 -1.64 1.71 -1.17
C PHE A 277 -0.23 1.37 -1.66
N ALA A 278 -0.11 0.91 -2.90
CA ALA A 278 1.16 0.59 -3.54
C ALA A 278 2.04 1.83 -3.71
N ALA A 279 1.47 2.98 -4.07
CA ALA A 279 2.17 4.26 -4.18
C ALA A 279 2.86 4.64 -2.86
N GLY A 280 2.17 4.53 -1.73
CA GLY A 280 2.78 4.74 -0.41
C GLY A 280 3.92 3.76 -0.10
N CYS A 281 3.79 2.49 -0.48
CA CYS A 281 4.85 1.50 -0.32
C CYS A 281 6.06 1.76 -1.23
N LEU A 282 5.85 2.29 -2.43
CA LEU A 282 6.91 2.70 -3.35
C LEU A 282 7.70 3.88 -2.77
N VAL A 283 7.02 4.89 -2.20
CA VAL A 283 7.66 6.02 -1.52
C VAL A 283 8.48 5.53 -0.32
N GLY A 284 7.93 4.64 0.51
CA GLY A 284 8.68 4.03 1.61
C GLY A 284 9.91 3.25 1.15
N ARG A 285 9.81 2.50 0.04
CA ARG A 285 10.95 1.80 -0.55
C ARG A 285 11.99 2.76 -1.14
N ALA A 286 11.56 3.87 -1.73
CA ALA A 286 12.45 4.91 -2.21
C ALA A 286 13.26 5.55 -1.08
N ALA A 287 12.63 5.82 0.08
CA ALA A 287 13.33 6.28 1.28
C ALA A 287 14.38 5.25 1.76
N ALA A 288 14.04 3.96 1.72
CA ALA A 288 14.98 2.89 2.03
C ALA A 288 16.17 2.85 1.03
N TYR A 289 15.89 2.97 -0.26
CA TYR A 289 16.93 3.01 -1.29
C TYR A 289 17.86 4.22 -1.12
N ARG A 290 17.31 5.39 -0.75
CA ARG A 290 18.09 6.58 -0.40
C ARG A 290 19.07 6.28 0.73
N GLY A 291 18.62 5.61 1.79
CA GLY A 291 19.48 5.18 2.91
C GLY A 291 20.59 4.19 2.50
N THR A 292 20.38 3.39 1.45
CA THR A 292 21.42 2.52 0.88
C THR A 292 22.32 3.17 -0.18
N GLY A 293 22.11 4.45 -0.52
CA GLY A 293 22.83 5.14 -1.59
C GLY A 293 22.41 4.75 -3.02
N ARG A 294 21.33 3.97 -3.17
CA ARG A 294 20.81 3.51 -4.48
C ARG A 294 19.85 4.54 -5.08
N LEU A 295 20.37 5.73 -5.42
CA LEU A 295 19.54 6.88 -5.80
C LEU A 295 18.72 6.65 -7.08
N ALA A 296 19.30 6.01 -8.11
CA ALA A 296 18.55 5.68 -9.33
C ALA A 296 17.33 4.78 -9.07
N ASP A 297 17.46 3.81 -8.15
CA ASP A 297 16.35 2.94 -7.76
C ASP A 297 15.26 3.69 -6.99
N ALA A 298 15.68 4.62 -6.12
CA ALA A 298 14.77 5.47 -5.37
C ALA A 298 13.96 6.40 -6.30
N ILE A 299 14.62 7.03 -7.29
CA ILE A 299 13.95 7.88 -8.29
C ILE A 299 12.98 7.06 -9.13
N ALA A 300 13.36 5.85 -9.54
CA ALA A 300 12.48 4.96 -10.31
C ALA A 300 11.20 4.59 -9.54
N ASP A 301 11.29 4.34 -8.22
CA ASP A 301 10.10 4.05 -7.41
C ASP A 301 9.24 5.29 -7.19
N CYS A 302 9.82 6.48 -7.03
CA CYS A 302 9.04 7.73 -6.99
C CYS A 302 8.33 7.99 -8.33
N ASN A 303 8.99 7.72 -9.46
CA ASN A 303 8.38 7.82 -10.78
C ASN A 303 7.18 6.89 -10.93
N ARG A 304 7.27 5.65 -10.43
CA ARG A 304 6.14 4.71 -10.42
C ARG A 304 5.02 5.18 -9.50
N ALA A 305 5.35 5.70 -8.32
CA ALA A 305 4.35 6.24 -7.39
C ALA A 305 3.58 7.42 -8.02
N LEU A 306 4.27 8.32 -8.71
CA LEU A 306 3.68 9.47 -9.41
C LEU A 306 2.94 9.09 -10.70
N ALA A 307 3.28 7.97 -11.34
CA ALA A 307 2.49 7.44 -12.45
C ALA A 307 1.12 6.95 -11.95
N VAL A 308 1.09 6.30 -10.77
CA VAL A 308 -0.14 5.85 -10.11
C VAL A 308 -0.95 7.04 -9.58
N ASP A 309 -0.33 7.90 -8.78
CA ASP A 309 -0.94 9.09 -8.18
C ASP A 309 -0.04 10.33 -8.38
N PRO A 310 -0.29 11.14 -9.42
CA PRO A 310 0.47 12.36 -9.67
C PRO A 310 0.27 13.44 -8.60
N SER A 311 -0.82 13.37 -7.84
CA SER A 311 -1.11 14.30 -6.75
C SER A 311 -0.49 13.87 -5.42
N SER A 312 0.30 12.78 -5.43
CA SER A 312 0.98 12.26 -4.25
C SER A 312 2.06 13.23 -3.76
N ILE A 313 1.70 14.08 -2.80
CA ILE A 313 2.61 15.01 -2.11
C ILE A 313 3.84 14.28 -1.53
N PRO A 314 3.72 13.12 -0.85
CA PRO A 314 4.90 12.38 -0.36
C PRO A 314 5.84 11.95 -1.48
N ALA A 315 5.31 11.51 -2.63
CA ALA A 315 6.13 11.09 -3.76
C ALA A 315 6.85 12.27 -4.44
N LEU A 316 6.18 13.42 -4.59
CA LEU A 316 6.81 14.64 -5.12
C LEU A 316 7.92 15.13 -4.20
N ARG A 317 7.68 15.19 -2.88
CA ARG A 317 8.70 15.57 -1.89
C ARG A 317 9.90 14.63 -1.94
N ALA A 318 9.66 13.31 -1.91
CA ALA A 318 10.72 12.32 -1.95
C ALA A 318 11.55 12.40 -3.24
N ARG A 319 10.89 12.59 -4.41
CA ARG A 319 11.60 12.74 -5.69
C ARG A 319 12.42 14.03 -5.75
N ALA A 320 11.86 15.16 -5.30
CA ALA A 320 12.59 16.42 -5.22
C ALA A 320 13.84 16.32 -4.33
N ASP A 321 13.74 15.67 -3.17
CA ASP A 321 14.87 15.45 -2.27
C ASP A 321 15.95 14.55 -2.88
N LEU A 322 15.56 13.54 -3.66
CA LEU A 322 16.48 12.68 -4.40
C LEU A 322 17.16 13.42 -5.55
N LEU A 323 16.41 14.20 -6.32
CA LEU A 323 16.94 15.00 -7.43
C LEU A 323 17.88 16.10 -6.94
N GLU A 324 17.57 16.74 -5.80
CA GLU A 324 18.48 17.68 -5.15
C GLU A 324 19.77 16.98 -4.67
N ALA A 325 19.66 15.77 -4.09
CA ALA A 325 20.83 15.00 -3.66
C ALA A 325 21.74 14.59 -4.84
N VAL A 326 21.16 14.34 -6.01
CA VAL A 326 21.89 14.06 -7.25
C VAL A 326 22.41 15.34 -7.93
N GLY A 327 21.96 16.53 -7.51
CA GLY A 327 22.32 17.80 -8.16
C GLY A 327 21.52 18.12 -9.42
N ALA A 328 20.47 17.35 -9.73
CA ALA A 328 19.54 17.63 -10.83
C ALA A 328 18.56 18.76 -10.42
N LEU A 329 19.10 19.96 -10.21
CA LEU A 329 18.36 21.11 -9.66
C LEU A 329 17.16 21.55 -10.52
N PRO A 330 17.23 21.57 -11.87
CA PRO A 330 16.08 21.95 -12.70
C PRO A 330 14.89 20.98 -12.55
N ASP A 331 15.16 19.67 -12.52
CA ASP A 331 14.12 18.65 -12.34
C ASP A 331 13.53 18.71 -10.93
N CYS A 332 14.37 18.95 -9.90
CA CYS A 332 13.91 19.20 -8.54
C CYS A 332 13.00 20.43 -8.46
N LEU A 333 13.39 21.53 -9.11
CA LEU A 333 12.59 22.76 -9.13
C LEU A 333 11.21 22.51 -9.74
N HIS A 334 11.12 21.72 -10.81
CA HIS A 334 9.85 21.35 -11.43
C HIS A 334 8.92 20.59 -10.46
N ASP A 335 9.46 19.64 -9.70
CA ASP A 335 8.69 18.90 -8.69
C ASP A 335 8.22 19.79 -7.54
N LEU A 336 9.07 20.71 -7.08
CA LEU A 336 8.71 21.67 -6.04
C LEU A 336 7.66 22.68 -6.52
N GLU A 337 7.72 23.12 -7.77
CA GLU A 337 6.71 23.98 -8.39
C GLU A 337 5.37 23.26 -8.53
N HIS A 338 5.38 21.99 -8.95
CA HIS A 338 4.17 21.18 -8.97
C HIS A 338 3.57 21.01 -7.56
N LEU A 339 4.42 20.75 -6.55
CA LEU A 339 3.98 20.67 -5.16
C LEU A 339 3.36 21.99 -4.67
N LYS A 340 3.91 23.13 -5.10
CA LYS A 340 3.38 24.45 -4.78
C LYS A 340 1.97 24.63 -5.36
N LEU A 341 1.78 24.26 -6.62
CA LEU A 341 0.47 24.31 -7.29
C LEU A 341 -0.57 23.44 -6.56
N LEU A 342 -0.18 22.27 -6.06
CA LEU A 342 -1.05 21.40 -5.27
C LEU A 342 -1.47 22.07 -3.94
N TYR A 343 -0.54 22.66 -3.20
CA TYR A 343 -0.91 23.39 -1.98
C TYR A 343 -1.79 24.61 -2.27
N ASP A 344 -1.47 25.38 -3.30
CA ASP A 344 -2.28 26.52 -3.71
C ASP A 344 -3.70 26.06 -4.09
N ALA A 345 -3.85 24.92 -4.77
CA ALA A 345 -5.15 24.33 -5.06
C ALA A 345 -5.91 23.93 -3.79
N ILE A 346 -5.26 23.26 -2.85
CA ILE A 346 -5.87 22.86 -1.57
C ILE A 346 -6.36 24.07 -0.77
N LEU A 347 -5.59 25.16 -0.74
CA LEU A 347 -5.98 26.39 -0.05
C LEU A 347 -7.15 27.09 -0.73
N ARG A 348 -7.19 27.12 -2.07
CA ARG A 348 -8.32 27.65 -2.83
C ARG A 348 -9.60 26.85 -2.59
N ASP A 349 -9.52 25.53 -2.69
CA ASP A 349 -10.68 24.64 -2.64
C ASP A 349 -11.12 24.31 -1.21
N ARG A 350 -10.26 24.62 -0.22
CA ARG A 350 -10.42 24.30 1.21
C ARG A 350 -10.64 22.80 1.47
N LYS A 351 -10.11 21.96 0.58
CA LYS A 351 -10.28 20.50 0.59
C LYS A 351 -8.97 19.83 0.18
N LEU A 352 -8.64 18.73 0.84
CA LEU A 352 -7.50 17.90 0.46
C LEU A 352 -7.80 17.15 -0.87
N PRO A 353 -6.76 16.75 -1.62
CA PRO A 353 -6.96 16.08 -2.91
C PRO A 353 -7.61 14.70 -2.73
N GLY A 354 -8.67 14.44 -3.50
CA GLY A 354 -9.40 13.18 -3.47
C GLY A 354 -10.72 13.23 -2.69
N PRO A 355 -11.38 12.08 -2.48
CA PRO A 355 -12.63 12.00 -1.74
C PRO A 355 -12.47 12.41 -0.27
N PRO A 356 -13.50 13.00 0.37
CA PRO A 356 -13.41 13.55 1.71
C PRO A 356 -13.13 12.51 2.81
N TRP A 357 -13.47 11.24 2.56
CA TRP A 357 -13.21 10.14 3.48
C TRP A 357 -11.81 9.51 3.30
N ARG A 358 -11.03 9.94 2.30
CA ARG A 358 -9.70 9.37 2.07
C ARG A 358 -8.77 9.79 3.22
N PRO A 359 -8.09 8.83 3.88
CA PRO A 359 -7.12 9.17 4.93
C PRO A 359 -5.93 9.95 4.36
N HIS A 360 -5.53 11.00 5.07
CA HIS A 360 -4.31 11.78 4.79
C HIS A 360 -3.36 11.68 5.99
N HIS A 361 -2.70 10.53 6.16
CA HIS A 361 -1.88 10.25 7.35
C HIS A 361 -0.69 11.21 7.53
N ASP A 362 -0.14 11.76 6.44
CA ASP A 362 1.09 12.56 6.47
C ASP A 362 0.85 14.07 6.33
N ILE A 363 -0.39 14.51 6.09
CA ILE A 363 -0.70 15.90 5.70
C ILE A 363 -1.98 16.35 6.40
N ARG A 364 -1.83 17.31 7.31
CA ARG A 364 -2.95 18.01 7.94
C ARG A 364 -3.20 19.33 7.23
N TYR A 365 -4.47 19.69 7.03
CA TYR A 365 -4.82 20.94 6.35
C TYR A 365 -4.20 22.18 7.02
N GLY A 366 -4.21 22.21 8.36
CA GLY A 366 -3.62 23.31 9.14
C GLY A 366 -2.13 23.53 8.92
N ASP A 367 -1.38 22.50 8.52
CA ASP A 367 0.06 22.60 8.27
C ASP A 367 0.38 23.13 6.86
N ILE A 368 -0.62 23.20 5.96
CA ILE A 368 -0.42 23.54 4.54
C ILE A 368 0.11 24.96 4.33
N PRO A 369 -0.43 26.02 4.98
CA PRO A 369 0.12 27.37 4.83
C PRO A 369 1.60 27.46 5.24
N GLY A 370 1.97 26.80 6.34
CA GLY A 370 3.37 26.73 6.80
C GLY A 370 4.27 25.97 5.82
N ASN A 371 3.81 24.81 5.35
CA ASN A 371 4.50 24.01 4.35
C ASN A 371 4.66 24.74 3.01
N LEU A 372 3.69 25.55 2.62
CA LEU A 372 3.76 26.37 1.40
C LEU A 372 4.80 27.49 1.56
N HIS A 373 4.88 28.13 2.73
CA HIS A 373 5.88 29.16 2.99
C HIS A 373 7.31 28.58 2.95
N THR A 374 7.55 27.46 3.62
CA THR A 374 8.86 26.78 3.60
C THR A 374 9.22 26.30 2.19
N LEU A 375 8.24 25.79 1.44
CA LEU A 375 8.41 25.41 0.04
C LEU A 375 8.77 26.60 -0.85
N ALA A 376 8.09 27.74 -0.69
CA ALA A 376 8.36 28.95 -1.46
C ALA A 376 9.79 29.47 -1.21
N ALA A 377 10.25 29.45 0.05
CA ALA A 377 11.63 29.80 0.38
C ALA A 377 12.64 28.83 -0.26
N ARG A 378 12.36 27.52 -0.23
CA ARG A 378 13.19 26.48 -0.87
C ARG A 378 13.28 26.70 -2.39
N ILE A 379 12.15 26.99 -3.05
CA ILE A 379 12.10 27.29 -4.49
C ILE A 379 12.97 28.50 -4.83
N GLN A 380 12.87 29.59 -4.07
CA GLN A 380 13.69 30.78 -4.32
C GLN A 380 15.19 30.51 -4.14
N LYS A 381 15.56 29.76 -3.10
CA LYS A 381 16.95 29.33 -2.89
C LYS A 381 17.47 28.51 -4.06
N LEU A 382 16.68 27.55 -4.56
CA LEU A 382 17.08 26.73 -5.72
C LEU A 382 17.23 27.58 -6.99
N ARG A 383 16.31 28.52 -7.24
CA ARG A 383 16.43 29.45 -8.37
C ARG A 383 17.70 30.28 -8.32
N GLY A 384 18.09 30.76 -7.13
CA GLY A 384 19.36 31.46 -6.92
C GLY A 384 20.57 30.60 -7.26
N ARG A 385 20.60 29.33 -6.81
CA ARG A 385 21.67 28.37 -7.13
C ARG A 385 21.76 28.07 -8.63
N ILE A 386 20.62 27.89 -9.29
CA ILE A 386 20.57 27.68 -10.75
C ILE A 386 21.10 28.91 -11.49
N ALA A 387 20.70 30.12 -11.07
CA ALA A 387 21.19 31.38 -11.64
C ALA A 387 22.70 31.58 -11.41
N ALA A 388 23.25 31.06 -10.31
CA ALA A 388 24.69 31.04 -10.03
C ALA A 388 25.49 30.03 -10.87
N GLY A 389 24.83 29.24 -11.74
CA GLY A 389 25.47 28.28 -12.63
C GLY A 389 25.54 26.84 -12.12
N GLU A 390 24.98 26.54 -10.93
CA GLU A 390 24.96 25.17 -10.38
C GLU A 390 23.97 24.24 -11.10
N GLY A 391 23.15 24.75 -12.03
CA GLY A 391 22.06 24.00 -12.67
C GLY A 391 22.49 22.78 -13.50
N ASN A 392 23.74 22.73 -13.96
CA ASN A 392 24.26 21.64 -14.80
C ASN A 392 25.18 20.66 -14.05
N ASN A 393 25.38 20.84 -12.73
CA ASN A 393 26.33 20.07 -11.94
C ASN A 393 25.69 18.82 -11.32
N VAL A 394 25.28 17.88 -12.16
CA VAL A 394 24.71 16.61 -11.72
C VAL A 394 25.83 15.67 -11.25
N ASP A 395 25.74 15.18 -10.01
CA ASP A 395 26.68 14.20 -9.46
C ASP A 395 26.34 12.80 -9.99
N TYR A 396 26.86 12.50 -11.17
CA TYR A 396 26.64 11.21 -11.83
C TYR A 396 27.24 10.02 -11.06
N HIS A 397 28.28 10.23 -10.24
CA HIS A 397 28.87 9.18 -9.42
C HIS A 397 27.86 8.70 -8.38
N THR A 398 27.19 9.63 -7.69
CA THR A 398 26.14 9.30 -6.73
C THR A 398 24.91 8.68 -7.38
N LEU A 399 24.53 9.13 -8.58
CA LEU A 399 23.40 8.59 -9.32
C LEU A 399 23.62 7.13 -9.73
N ILE A 400 24.80 6.82 -10.28
CA ILE A 400 25.16 5.47 -10.74
C ILE A 400 25.56 4.59 -9.54
N GLY A 401 25.98 5.19 -8.42
CA GLY A 401 26.41 4.47 -7.23
C GLY A 401 27.84 3.95 -7.32
N VAL A 402 28.72 4.69 -8.02
CA VAL A 402 30.15 4.37 -8.16
C VAL A 402 31.01 5.38 -7.42
N PRO A 403 32.13 4.97 -6.79
CA PRO A 403 33.02 5.90 -6.12
C PRO A 403 33.72 6.85 -7.12
N LYS A 404 34.21 7.99 -6.61
CA LYS A 404 35.08 8.88 -7.39
C LYS A 404 36.41 8.16 -7.65
N GLY A 405 36.87 8.14 -8.90
CA GLY A 405 38.06 7.36 -9.30
C GLY A 405 37.79 5.86 -9.52
N CYS A 406 36.54 5.47 -9.79
CA CYS A 406 36.19 4.10 -10.14
C CYS A 406 36.99 3.59 -11.35
N THR A 407 37.26 2.29 -11.37
CA THR A 407 37.89 1.66 -12.54
C THR A 407 36.88 1.50 -13.68
N ARG A 408 37.39 1.46 -14.91
CA ARG A 408 36.58 1.19 -16.11
C ARG A 408 35.63 -0.01 -15.98
N PRO A 409 36.08 -1.23 -15.58
CA PRO A 409 35.18 -2.38 -15.49
C PRO A 409 34.13 -2.26 -14.39
N GLU A 410 34.40 -1.54 -13.29
CA GLU A 410 33.40 -1.29 -12.24
C GLU A 410 32.27 -0.41 -12.78
N LEU A 411 32.61 0.65 -13.51
CA LEU A 411 31.66 1.55 -14.13
C LEU A 411 30.81 0.86 -15.20
N GLU A 412 31.44 0.08 -16.07
CA GLU A 412 30.74 -0.70 -17.12
C GLU A 412 29.74 -1.69 -16.50
N ARG A 413 30.12 -2.41 -15.44
CA ARG A 413 29.22 -3.33 -14.73
C ARG A 413 28.05 -2.59 -14.06
N ALA A 414 28.33 -1.50 -13.33
CA ALA A 414 27.30 -0.73 -12.65
C ALA A 414 26.28 -0.14 -13.66
N HIS A 415 26.78 0.43 -14.75
CA HIS A 415 25.94 0.97 -15.82
C HIS A 415 25.11 -0.11 -16.51
N LEU A 416 25.69 -1.28 -16.81
CA LEU A 416 24.97 -2.40 -17.40
C LEU A 416 23.83 -2.88 -16.50
N LEU A 417 24.08 -3.05 -15.19
CA LEU A 417 23.05 -3.47 -14.25
C LEU A 417 21.89 -2.47 -14.19
N LEU A 418 22.20 -1.17 -14.08
CA LEU A 418 21.17 -0.15 -14.00
C LEU A 418 20.38 -0.02 -15.30
N THR A 419 21.03 -0.06 -16.46
CA THR A 419 20.34 0.03 -17.76
C THR A 419 19.46 -1.19 -18.02
N LEU A 420 19.87 -2.39 -17.60
CA LEU A 420 19.03 -3.59 -17.69
C LEU A 420 17.81 -3.53 -16.77
N LYS A 421 17.94 -2.89 -15.60
CA LYS A 421 16.89 -2.75 -14.60
C LYS A 421 15.88 -1.65 -14.94
N HIS A 422 16.37 -0.49 -15.35
CA HIS A 422 15.58 0.74 -15.57
C HIS A 422 15.27 1.02 -17.03
N LYS A 423 15.20 -0.03 -17.87
CA LYS A 423 14.70 0.10 -19.24
C LYS A 423 13.30 0.71 -19.25
N PRO A 424 13.03 1.71 -20.10
CA PRO A 424 11.73 2.39 -20.11
C PRO A 424 10.59 1.43 -20.44
N GLU A 425 10.82 0.37 -21.22
CA GLU A 425 9.82 -0.64 -21.54
C GLU A 425 9.44 -1.47 -20.30
N LYS A 426 10.40 -1.74 -19.40
CA LYS A 426 10.17 -2.49 -18.16
C LYS A 426 9.49 -1.66 -17.08
N ALA A 427 9.49 -0.34 -17.21
CA ALA A 427 8.88 0.56 -16.25
C ALA A 427 7.36 0.36 -16.14
N VAL A 428 6.73 -0.26 -17.16
CA VAL A 428 5.29 -0.51 -17.23
C VAL A 428 4.86 -1.78 -16.48
N GLY A 429 5.77 -2.74 -16.22
CA GLY A 429 5.43 -4.06 -15.67
C GLY A 429 4.93 -4.07 -14.21
N PHE A 430 4.74 -2.92 -13.57
CA PHE A 430 4.02 -2.84 -12.29
C PHE A 430 2.51 -2.65 -12.47
N VAL A 431 2.06 -2.10 -13.61
CA VAL A 431 0.65 -1.75 -13.85
C VAL A 431 -0.21 -3.00 -13.77
N ASP A 432 0.24 -4.12 -14.34
CA ASP A 432 -0.51 -5.38 -14.32
C ASP A 432 -0.59 -6.05 -12.94
N ARG A 433 0.20 -5.56 -11.96
CA ARG A 433 0.19 -6.07 -10.58
C ARG A 433 -0.69 -5.23 -9.64
N PHE A 434 -1.05 -4.02 -10.04
CA PHE A 434 -1.81 -3.11 -9.20
C PHE A 434 -3.29 -3.06 -9.61
N GLU A 435 -4.15 -2.88 -8.62
CA GLU A 435 -5.59 -2.68 -8.83
C GLU A 435 -5.89 -1.17 -8.87
N PHE A 436 -6.54 -0.73 -9.94
CA PHE A 436 -6.98 0.65 -10.12
C PHE A 436 -8.49 0.68 -9.94
N ALA A 437 -8.91 0.96 -8.70
CA ALA A 437 -10.27 0.68 -8.24
C ALA A 437 -11.36 1.59 -8.81
N ASP A 438 -11.05 2.82 -9.26
CA ASP A 438 -12.03 3.75 -9.84
C ASP A 438 -11.35 5.08 -10.16
N ASP A 439 -10.55 5.12 -11.22
CA ASP A 439 -10.28 6.40 -11.88
C ASP A 439 -10.52 6.16 -13.37
N HIS A 440 -11.24 7.06 -14.04
CA HIS A 440 -11.31 7.18 -15.51
C HIS A 440 -9.93 7.44 -16.16
N ARG A 441 -8.85 7.10 -15.45
CA ARG A 441 -7.49 7.11 -15.93
C ARG A 441 -7.34 5.91 -16.83
N ASP A 442 -7.22 6.23 -18.10
CA ASP A 442 -6.73 5.32 -19.11
C ASP A 442 -5.47 4.62 -18.55
N LEU A 443 -5.53 3.29 -18.44
CA LEU A 443 -4.36 2.50 -18.01
C LEU A 443 -3.18 2.83 -18.92
N ASP A 444 -3.43 3.12 -20.19
CA ASP A 444 -2.39 3.50 -21.14
C ASP A 444 -1.77 4.84 -20.80
N ALA A 445 -2.52 5.81 -20.25
CA ALA A 445 -1.95 7.06 -19.73
C ALA A 445 -1.00 6.81 -18.53
N ILE A 446 -1.32 5.85 -17.65
CA ILE A 446 -0.43 5.45 -16.55
C ILE A 446 0.84 4.80 -17.11
N ARG A 447 0.69 3.91 -18.10
CA ARG A 447 1.82 3.25 -18.78
C ARG A 447 2.72 4.27 -19.48
N ASP A 448 2.13 5.24 -20.16
CA ASP A 448 2.85 6.29 -20.89
C ASP A 448 3.58 7.23 -19.94
N GLN A 449 2.94 7.64 -18.84
CA GLN A 449 3.59 8.44 -17.80
C GLN A 449 4.77 7.71 -17.15
N ALA A 450 4.61 6.41 -16.86
CA ALA A 450 5.69 5.57 -16.34
C ALA A 450 6.84 5.43 -17.35
N ARG A 451 6.53 5.22 -18.64
CA ARG A 451 7.53 5.09 -19.71
C ARG A 451 8.28 6.41 -19.93
N MET A 452 7.58 7.54 -19.92
CA MET A 452 8.16 8.86 -20.10
C MET A 452 9.12 9.20 -18.96
N SER A 453 8.66 9.07 -17.71
CA SER A 453 9.50 9.33 -16.52
C SER A 453 10.70 8.39 -16.42
N ALA A 454 10.53 7.11 -16.77
CA ALA A 454 11.65 6.17 -16.86
C ALA A 454 12.64 6.53 -17.98
N SER A 455 12.15 7.04 -19.12
CA SER A 455 13.01 7.48 -20.23
C SER A 455 13.90 8.67 -19.82
N ILE A 456 13.40 9.58 -19.00
CA ILE A 456 14.17 10.71 -18.46
C ILE A 456 15.31 10.19 -17.58
N LEU A 457 15.00 9.31 -16.62
CA LEU A 457 16.00 8.69 -15.75
C LEU A 457 17.04 7.90 -16.56
N TYR A 458 16.59 7.12 -17.55
CA TYR A 458 17.45 6.34 -18.42
C TYR A 458 18.45 7.24 -19.18
N ARG A 459 17.97 8.35 -19.77
CA ARG A 459 18.86 9.33 -20.43
C ARG A 459 19.84 9.96 -19.46
N MET A 460 19.41 10.30 -18.25
CA MET A 460 20.27 10.88 -17.22
C MET A 460 21.40 9.91 -16.83
N MET A 461 21.08 8.62 -16.67
CA MET A 461 22.07 7.58 -16.40
C MET A 461 23.08 7.39 -17.55
N HIS A 462 22.61 7.46 -18.81
CA HIS A 462 23.50 7.38 -19.98
C HIS A 462 24.44 8.57 -20.10
N LYS A 463 23.94 9.78 -19.87
CA LYS A 463 24.78 10.99 -19.78
C LYS A 463 25.83 10.84 -18.68
N GLY A 464 25.42 10.32 -17.52
CA GLY A 464 26.33 10.08 -16.42
C GLY A 464 27.41 9.06 -16.74
N TYR A 465 27.07 7.95 -17.38
CA TYR A 465 28.05 6.96 -17.81
C TYR A 465 29.07 7.56 -18.78
N ALA A 466 28.61 8.28 -19.82
CA ALA A 466 29.51 8.93 -20.78
C ALA A 466 30.45 9.94 -20.11
N SER A 467 29.93 10.74 -19.18
CA SER A 467 30.72 11.73 -18.43
C SER A 467 31.78 11.07 -17.54
N ILE A 468 31.42 10.04 -16.76
CA ILE A 468 32.38 9.37 -15.89
C ILE A 468 33.39 8.57 -16.73
N MET A 469 32.96 7.90 -17.79
CA MET A 469 33.87 7.17 -18.69
C MET A 469 34.92 8.09 -19.30
N ALA A 470 34.55 9.29 -19.73
CA ALA A 470 35.52 10.27 -20.23
C ALA A 470 36.57 10.62 -19.17
N ALA A 471 36.14 10.89 -17.93
CA ALA A 471 37.05 11.18 -16.82
C ALA A 471 37.98 9.99 -16.47
N VAL A 472 37.47 8.76 -16.51
CA VAL A 472 38.28 7.55 -16.31
C VAL A 472 39.32 7.39 -17.42
N MET A 473 38.94 7.62 -18.67
CA MET A 473 39.87 7.56 -19.81
C MET A 473 40.97 8.61 -19.74
N GLU A 474 40.63 9.84 -19.32
CA GLU A 474 41.60 10.92 -19.10
C GLU A 474 42.56 10.59 -17.96
N ALA A 475 42.07 10.03 -16.85
CA ALA A 475 42.89 9.59 -15.74
C ALA A 475 43.87 8.46 -16.15
N GLU A 476 43.38 7.45 -16.86
CA GLU A 476 44.21 6.36 -17.41
C GLU A 476 45.30 6.88 -18.37
N ALA A 477 44.96 7.87 -19.22
CA ALA A 477 45.93 8.49 -20.13
C ALA A 477 46.98 9.31 -19.37
N ALA A 478 46.58 10.05 -18.34
CA ALA A 478 47.49 10.81 -17.49
C ALA A 478 48.45 9.88 -16.72
N GLU A 479 47.97 8.75 -16.20
CA GLU A 479 48.81 7.75 -15.54
C GLU A 479 49.81 7.12 -16.51
N LYS A 480 49.37 6.74 -17.72
CA LYS A 480 50.27 6.25 -18.78
C LYS A 480 51.34 7.28 -19.12
N GLN A 481 50.99 8.56 -19.18
CA GLN A 481 51.95 9.62 -19.45
C GLN A 481 52.95 9.80 -18.29
N ARG A 482 52.49 9.76 -17.04
CA ARG A 482 53.35 9.79 -15.85
C ARG A 482 54.30 8.59 -15.82
N ALA A 483 53.82 7.39 -16.16
CA ALA A 483 54.64 6.18 -16.25
C ALA A 483 55.72 6.30 -17.34
N LYS A 484 55.39 6.88 -18.51
CA LYS A 484 56.37 7.16 -19.56
C LYS A 484 57.45 8.15 -19.11
N VAL A 485 57.05 9.24 -18.44
CA VAL A 485 58.01 10.24 -17.91
C VAL A 485 58.89 9.62 -16.82
N ALA A 486 58.32 8.81 -15.92
CA ALA A 486 59.07 8.11 -14.89
C ALA A 486 60.06 7.10 -15.49
N ALA A 487 59.65 6.34 -16.51
CA ALA A 487 60.52 5.40 -17.22
C ALA A 487 61.66 6.13 -17.97
N ALA A 488 61.37 7.28 -18.60
CA ALA A 488 62.39 8.12 -19.23
C ALA A 488 63.39 8.65 -18.20
N ASN A 489 62.93 9.14 -17.05
CA ASN A 489 63.80 9.61 -15.97
C ASN A 489 64.65 8.47 -15.36
N ALA A 490 64.09 7.26 -15.22
CA ALA A 490 64.83 6.09 -14.76
C ALA A 490 65.89 5.63 -15.78
N ALA A 491 65.61 5.74 -17.08
CA ALA A 491 66.58 5.45 -18.13
C ALA A 491 67.75 6.47 -18.15
N ILE A 492 67.49 7.73 -17.79
CA ILE A 492 68.52 8.77 -17.67
C ILE A 492 69.39 8.58 -16.40
N GLN A 493 68.82 8.02 -15.32
CA GLN A 493 69.52 7.76 -14.06
C GLN A 493 70.21 6.38 -13.99
N ALA A 494 70.19 5.57 -15.06
CA ALA A 494 70.91 4.31 -15.10
C ALA A 494 72.45 4.57 -15.15
N PRO A 495 73.23 4.15 -14.13
CA PRO A 495 74.66 4.39 -14.14
C PRO A 495 75.36 3.40 -15.08
N THR A 496 76.29 3.92 -15.89
CA THR A 496 77.30 3.14 -16.61
C THR A 496 78.27 2.51 -15.61
N VAL A 497 77.93 1.37 -15.01
CA VAL A 497 78.89 0.53 -14.28
C VAL A 497 79.01 -0.82 -14.98
N LYS A 498 80.04 -0.93 -15.83
CA LYS A 498 80.67 -2.21 -16.13
C LYS A 498 81.84 -2.37 -15.16
N THR A 499 81.72 -3.27 -14.20
CA THR A 499 82.74 -4.28 -13.85
C THR A 499 82.20 -5.20 -12.76
N ALA A 500 82.73 -6.42 -12.77
CA ALA A 500 82.20 -7.63 -12.17
C ALA A 500 82.24 -7.65 -10.63
N GLU A 501 81.36 -8.44 -10.00
CA GLU A 501 81.76 -9.59 -9.19
C GLU A 501 80.56 -10.45 -8.74
N LYS A 502 80.83 -11.75 -8.59
CA LYS A 502 79.89 -12.84 -8.31
C LYS A 502 79.51 -12.92 -6.82
N ALA A 503 78.28 -13.39 -6.61
CA ALA A 503 77.81 -14.27 -5.52
C ALA A 503 78.10 -13.90 -4.05
N ASN A 504 77.04 -13.73 -3.23
CA ASN A 504 76.63 -14.80 -2.30
C ASN A 504 75.27 -14.50 -1.64
N ALA A 505 74.55 -15.57 -1.30
CA ALA A 505 73.29 -15.59 -0.58
C ALA A 505 73.46 -15.35 0.93
N GLY A 506 72.46 -14.79 1.62
CA GLY A 506 72.40 -14.82 3.08
C GLY A 506 71.49 -13.80 3.79
N ARG A 507 70.19 -14.11 3.86
CA ARG A 507 69.27 -14.03 5.04
C ARG A 507 69.44 -12.87 6.06
N LYS A 508 68.40 -12.02 6.20
CA LYS A 508 67.89 -11.38 7.46
C LYS A 508 66.62 -10.56 7.15
N GLU A 509 65.45 -11.10 7.44
CA GLU A 509 64.61 -10.86 8.64
C GLU A 509 63.73 -9.60 8.56
N CYS A 510 62.42 -9.85 8.66
CA CYS A 510 61.32 -8.89 8.60
C CYS A 510 61.14 -8.15 9.94
N VAL A 511 60.83 -6.85 9.88
CA VAL A 511 60.09 -6.16 10.94
C VAL A 511 58.90 -5.43 10.30
N LEU A 512 57.71 -5.78 10.78
CA LEU A 512 56.39 -5.30 10.36
C LEU A 512 56.08 -3.93 10.96
N GLY A 513 55.64 -2.98 10.13
CA GLY A 513 55.09 -1.68 10.52
C GLY A 513 53.60 -1.54 10.17
N SER A 514 52.75 -1.77 11.17
CA SER A 514 51.52 -1.07 11.59
C SER A 514 50.47 -0.42 10.64
N ASP A 515 50.51 -0.51 9.30
CA ASP A 515 49.51 0.25 8.48
C ASP A 515 48.45 -0.61 7.78
N LYS A 516 48.48 -1.94 7.94
CA LYS A 516 47.55 -2.86 7.24
C LYS A 516 46.25 -3.19 7.98
N ALA A 517 46.08 -2.81 9.25
CA ALA A 517 44.88 -3.17 10.01
C ALA A 517 43.64 -2.33 9.62
N ALA A 518 43.80 -1.07 9.24
CA ALA A 518 42.68 -0.20 8.85
C ALA A 518 42.10 -0.51 7.46
N ALA A 519 42.95 -0.95 6.53
CA ALA A 519 42.54 -1.27 5.15
C ALA A 519 41.75 -2.61 5.06
N VAL A 520 42.07 -3.57 5.94
CA VAL A 520 41.41 -4.88 5.96
C VAL A 520 40.00 -4.80 6.57
N ALA A 521 39.77 -3.91 7.54
CA ALA A 521 38.43 -3.66 8.10
C ALA A 521 37.47 -3.01 7.10
N ALA A 522 37.96 -2.09 6.26
CA ALA A 522 37.17 -1.47 5.20
C ALA A 522 36.85 -2.46 4.05
N ALA A 523 37.81 -3.31 3.67
CA ALA A 523 37.61 -4.33 2.64
C ALA A 523 36.60 -5.42 3.08
N ALA A 524 36.57 -5.78 4.36
CA ALA A 524 35.65 -6.76 4.91
C ALA A 524 34.17 -6.28 4.92
N MET A 525 33.93 -4.98 5.11
CA MET A 525 32.57 -4.43 5.04
C MET A 525 31.98 -4.47 3.62
N PHE A 526 32.80 -4.27 2.57
CA PHE A 526 32.34 -4.27 1.18
C PHE A 526 32.26 -5.67 0.54
N GLN A 527 33.06 -6.64 0.98
CA GLN A 527 32.92 -8.04 0.55
C GLN A 527 31.57 -8.68 0.95
N SER A 528 30.94 -8.19 2.01
CA SER A 528 29.60 -8.64 2.44
C SER A 528 28.48 -8.25 1.46
N VAL A 529 28.72 -7.26 0.59
CA VAL A 529 27.78 -6.81 -0.44
C VAL A 529 27.92 -7.66 -1.70
N PHE A 530 29.14 -8.04 -2.06
CA PHE A 530 29.45 -8.79 -3.28
C PHE A 530 28.92 -10.25 -3.24
N CYS A 531 28.98 -10.92 -2.08
CA CYS A 531 28.47 -12.29 -1.95
C CYS A 531 26.94 -12.42 -2.02
N ARG A 532 26.20 -11.29 -1.98
CA ARG A 532 24.72 -11.28 -2.02
C ARG A 532 24.15 -11.27 -3.44
N ASP A 533 24.94 -10.86 -4.42
CA ASP A 533 24.51 -10.74 -5.83
C ASP A 533 24.47 -12.10 -6.57
N MET A 534 25.22 -13.10 -6.10
CA MET A 534 25.15 -14.48 -6.64
C MET A 534 23.80 -15.17 -6.36
N ALA A 535 23.10 -14.81 -5.27
CA ALA A 535 21.80 -15.39 -4.93
C ALA A 535 20.69 -14.94 -5.90
N VAL A 536 20.84 -13.78 -6.54
CA VAL A 536 19.89 -13.25 -7.54
C VAL A 536 20.06 -13.97 -8.88
N VAL A 537 21.28 -14.38 -9.24
CA VAL A 537 21.55 -15.16 -10.45
C VAL A 537 21.00 -16.59 -10.32
N GLY A 538 21.11 -17.21 -9.13
CA GLY A 538 20.55 -18.54 -8.87
C GLY A 538 19.04 -18.65 -9.06
N SER A 539 18.28 -17.59 -8.73
CA SER A 539 16.83 -17.55 -8.92
C SER A 539 16.39 -17.35 -10.38
N MET A 540 17.28 -16.92 -11.27
CA MET A 540 16.98 -16.73 -12.70
C MET A 540 17.29 -17.99 -13.53
N LEU A 541 18.07 -18.93 -13.00
CA LEU A 541 18.49 -20.15 -13.69
C LEU A 541 17.62 -21.37 -13.37
N SER A 542 16.68 -21.28 -12.44
CA SER A 542 15.84 -22.42 -12.00
C SER A 542 14.74 -22.84 -13.00
N HIS A 543 14.74 -22.32 -14.23
CA HIS A 543 13.76 -22.69 -15.27
C HIS A 543 14.33 -23.48 -16.46
N ARG A 544 15.59 -23.94 -16.39
CA ARG A 544 16.11 -24.94 -17.34
C ARG A 544 16.93 -25.99 -16.60
N ALA A 545 16.42 -27.23 -16.57
CA ALA A 545 17.22 -28.38 -16.18
C ALA A 545 18.33 -28.56 -17.22
N MET A 546 19.57 -28.21 -16.87
CA MET A 546 20.77 -28.67 -17.58
C MET A 546 21.45 -29.75 -16.74
N PRO A 547 21.81 -30.90 -17.32
CA PRO A 547 22.53 -31.94 -16.60
C PRO A 547 23.99 -31.52 -16.47
N VAL A 548 24.44 -31.17 -15.25
CA VAL A 548 25.85 -30.89 -14.97
C VAL A 548 26.46 -32.14 -14.35
N LYS A 549 27.45 -32.72 -15.04
CA LYS A 549 28.33 -33.76 -14.48
C LYS A 549 29.19 -33.12 -13.39
N TYR A 550 29.11 -33.70 -12.19
CA TYR A 550 29.94 -33.34 -11.04
C TYR A 550 31.36 -33.88 -11.23
N GLU A 551 32.28 -33.06 -11.74
CA GLU A 551 33.71 -33.26 -11.47
C GLU A 551 34.41 -31.91 -11.33
N ALA A 552 35.29 -31.83 -10.32
CA ALA A 552 36.26 -30.78 -10.01
C ALA A 552 35.78 -29.53 -9.24
N PHE A 553 35.66 -29.67 -7.91
CA PHE A 553 36.08 -28.62 -6.97
C PHE A 553 37.26 -29.15 -6.14
N SER A 554 38.46 -28.68 -6.47
CA SER A 554 39.58 -28.62 -5.52
C SER A 554 40.51 -27.48 -5.92
N CYS A 555 40.90 -26.70 -4.90
CA CYS A 555 41.72 -25.49 -4.85
C CYS A 555 40.97 -24.18 -5.09
#